data_AF-G3I9A3-F1
#
_entry.id   AF-G3I9A3-F1
#
_cell.length_a   1.000
_cell.length_b   1.000
_cell.length_c   1.000
_cell.angle_alpha   90.00
_cell.angle_beta   90.00
_cell.angle_gamma   90.00
#
_symmetry.space_group_name_H-M   'P 1'
#
loop_
_entity.id
_entity.type
_entity.pdbx_description
1 polymer ?
#
loop_
_entity_poly.entity_id
_entity_poly.type
_entity_poly.pdbx_seq_one_letter_code
_entity_poly.pdbx_strand_id
1 'polypeptide(L)' 'MSLDPADLTHDTTGLTAKELEALDDVFSKVYKAKYPIVGYTARRILHEDGSPNLDFKPEDQPHFDIKDEF' A
#
# COMPACT_ATOMS: atom_id res chain seq x y z
N MET A 1 -5.61 15.77 2.18
CA MET A 1 -4.41 14.94 1.99
C MET A 1 -3.21 15.84 1.80
N SER A 2 -2.08 15.51 2.42
CA SER A 2 -0.82 16.24 2.23
C SER A 2 -0.23 15.94 0.85
N LEU A 3 0.50 16.89 0.29
CA LEU A 3 1.31 16.72 -0.93
C LEU A 3 2.81 16.84 -0.63
N ASP A 4 3.18 16.91 0.64
CA ASP A 4 4.57 16.87 1.05
C ASP A 4 5.14 15.48 0.73
N PRO A 5 6.29 15.37 0.03
CA PRO A 5 6.92 14.08 -0.26
C PRO A 5 7.13 13.20 0.97
N ALA A 6 7.40 13.79 2.15
CA ALA A 6 7.60 13.04 3.37
C ALA A 6 6.32 12.35 3.89
N ASP A 7 5.15 12.89 3.54
CA ASP A 7 3.85 12.36 3.95
C ASP A 7 3.30 11.32 2.96
N LEU A 8 3.94 11.13 1.80
CA LEU A 8 3.53 10.17 0.77
C LEU A 8 4.02 8.75 1.10
N THR A 9 3.56 8.24 2.24
CA THR A 9 3.86 6.89 2.72
C THR A 9 2.62 6.00 2.69
N HIS A 10 2.85 4.69 2.62
CA HIS A 10 1.81 3.67 2.80
C HIS A 10 1.55 3.39 4.29
N ASP A 11 2.38 3.92 5.20
CA ASP A 11 2.21 3.75 6.64
C ASP A 11 1.11 4.67 7.15
N THR A 12 -0.01 4.08 7.53
CA THR A 12 -1.17 4.79 8.08
C THR A 12 -1.17 4.80 9.60
N THR A 13 -0.14 4.25 10.26
CA THR A 13 -0.04 4.29 11.72
C THR A 13 0.08 5.75 12.19
N GLY A 14 -0.62 6.08 13.27
CA GLY A 14 -0.68 7.45 13.78
C GLY A 14 -1.79 8.34 13.18
N LEU A 15 -2.47 7.89 12.12
CA LEU A 15 -3.68 8.59 11.63
C LEU A 15 -4.87 8.36 12.56
N THR A 16 -5.67 9.41 12.73
CA THR A 16 -6.95 9.32 13.45
C THR A 16 -8.02 8.65 12.60
N ALA A 17 -9.09 8.14 13.24
CA ALA A 17 -10.23 7.54 12.53
C ALA A 17 -10.86 8.48 11.49
N LYS A 18 -10.93 9.78 11.79
CA LYS A 18 -11.47 10.79 10.88
C LYS A 18 -10.56 11.02 9.67
N GLU A 19 -9.24 10.93 9.85
CA GLU A 19 -8.29 11.07 8.75
C GLU A 19 -8.29 9.83 7.85
N LEU A 20 -8.45 8.64 8.44
CA LEU A 20 -8.66 7.41 7.68
C LEU A 20 -9.96 7.44 6.88
N GLU A 21 -11.04 7.93 7.46
CA GLU A 21 -12.32 8.14 6.75
C GLU A 21 -12.14 9.13 5.59
N ALA A 22 -11.49 10.27 5.83
CA ALA A 22 -11.21 11.25 4.78
C ALA A 22 -10.30 10.69 3.66
N LEU A 23 -9.36 9.80 4.02
CA LEU A 23 -8.48 9.13 3.06
C LEU A 23 -9.27 8.21 2.14
N ASP A 24 -10.11 7.35 2.72
CA ASP A 24 -10.96 6.41 1.98
C ASP A 24 -11.99 7.14 1.10
N ASP A 25 -12.57 8.22 1.62
CA ASP A 25 -13.57 9.01 0.89
C ASP A 25 -13.00 9.58 -0.41
N VAL A 26 -11.80 10.17 -0.35
CA VAL A 26 -11.14 10.73 -1.53
C VAL A 26 -10.70 9.61 -2.48
N PHE A 27 -10.13 8.52 -1.96
CA PHE A 27 -9.73 7.37 -2.76
C PHE A 27 -10.93 6.78 -3.53
N SER A 28 -12.04 6.53 -2.85
CA SER A 28 -13.23 5.91 -3.42
C SER A 28 -14.00 6.84 -4.36
N LYS A 29 -14.24 8.09 -3.97
CA LYS A 29 -15.08 9.04 -4.73
C LYS A 29 -14.35 9.66 -5.92
N VAL A 30 -13.03 9.83 -5.84
CA VAL A 30 -12.25 10.51 -6.89
C VAL A 30 -11.47 9.52 -7.73
N TYR A 31 -10.61 8.71 -7.11
CA TYR A 31 -9.66 7.88 -7.85
C TYR A 31 -10.32 6.62 -8.38
N LYS A 32 -11.03 5.86 -7.54
CA LYS A 32 -11.70 4.62 -7.95
C LYS A 32 -12.86 4.86 -8.91
N ALA A 33 -13.51 6.03 -8.84
CA ALA A 33 -14.53 6.43 -9.78
C ALA A 33 -13.98 6.75 -11.19
N LYS A 34 -12.74 7.25 -11.26
CA LYS A 34 -12.11 7.70 -12.52
C LYS A 34 -11.17 6.67 -13.14
N TYR A 35 -10.55 5.82 -12.33
CA TYR A 35 -9.52 4.88 -12.76
C TYR A 35 -9.81 3.47 -12.25
N PRO A 36 -9.75 2.44 -13.12
CA PRO A 36 -9.88 1.06 -12.68
C PRO A 36 -8.68 0.65 -11.81
N ILE A 37 -8.93 -0.19 -10.80
CA ILE A 37 -7.87 -0.78 -9.99
C ILE A 37 -7.20 -1.87 -10.85
N VAL A 38 -5.94 -1.65 -11.22
CA VAL A 38 -5.15 -2.58 -12.06
C VAL A 38 -4.35 -3.60 -11.25
N GLY A 39 -4.34 -3.47 -9.92
CA GLY A 39 -3.62 -4.34 -9.00
C GLY A 39 -3.45 -3.68 -7.62
N TYR A 40 -2.89 -4.42 -6.67
CA TYR A 40 -2.54 -3.91 -5.35
C TYR A 40 -1.03 -3.84 -5.19
N THR A 41 -0.55 -2.73 -4.66
CA THR A 41 0.88 -2.54 -4.39
C THR A 41 1.24 -3.25 -3.09
N ALA A 42 2.01 -4.33 -3.14
CA ALA A 42 2.51 -4.97 -1.94
C ALA A 42 3.83 -4.30 -1.52
N ARG A 43 3.94 -3.71 -0.33
CA ARG A 43 5.17 -3.01 0.12
C ARG A 43 6.42 -3.88 -0.02
N ARG A 44 6.30 -5.21 0.16
CA ARG A 44 7.41 -6.17 0.06
C ARG A 44 8.04 -6.28 -1.34
N ILE A 45 7.35 -5.84 -2.39
CA ILE A 45 7.84 -5.86 -3.79
C ILE A 45 8.22 -4.46 -4.28
N LEU A 46 8.31 -3.49 -3.38
CA LEU A 46 8.71 -2.12 -3.66
C LEU A 46 10.06 -1.82 -3.00
N HIS A 47 10.79 -0.86 -3.57
CA HIS A 47 11.91 -0.22 -2.87
C HIS A 47 11.41 0.67 -1.72
N GLU A 48 12.32 1.16 -0.86
CA GLU A 48 11.94 2.03 0.26
C GLU A 48 11.24 3.32 -0.19
N ASP A 49 11.52 3.80 -1.40
CA ASP A 49 10.91 4.97 -2.03
C ASP A 49 9.52 4.68 -2.67
N GLY A 50 9.05 3.43 -2.61
CA GLY A 50 7.77 3.01 -3.19
C GLY A 50 7.79 2.72 -4.70
N SER A 51 8.95 2.80 -5.36
CA SER A 51 9.09 2.42 -6.77
C SER A 51 9.03 0.89 -6.95
N PRO A 52 8.52 0.38 -8.09
CA PRO A 52 8.49 -1.06 -8.36
C PRO A 52 9.90 -1.66 -8.33
N ASN A 53 10.10 -2.71 -7.52
CA ASN A 53 11.35 -3.47 -7.53
C ASN A 53 11.28 -4.56 -8.62
N LEU A 54 11.88 -4.29 -9.77
CA LEU A 54 11.90 -5.23 -10.91
C LEU A 54 12.82 -6.43 -10.67
N ASP A 55 13.76 -6.31 -9.74
CA ASP A 55 14.67 -7.40 -9.35
C ASP A 55 14.06 -8.31 -8.28
N PHE A 56 12.82 -8.04 -7.85
CA PHE A 56 12.11 -8.85 -6.88
C PHE A 56 11.98 -10.30 -7.37
N LYS A 57 12.59 -11.23 -6.63
CA LYS A 57 12.40 -12.67 -6.85
C LYS A 57 11.53 -13.24 -5.73
N PRO A 58 10.45 -13.96 -6.05
CA PRO A 58 9.61 -14.63 -5.04
C PRO A 58 10.40 -15.51 -4.07
N GLU A 59 11.50 -16.10 -4.54
CA GLU A 59 12.44 -16.96 -3.81
C GLU A 59 13.15 -16.23 -2.65
N ASP A 60 13.33 -14.91 -2.76
CA ASP A 60 14.02 -14.08 -1.74
C ASP A 60 13.11 -13.76 -0.55
N GLN A 61 11.82 -14.10 -0.62
CA GLN A 61 10.94 -13.97 0.52
C GLN A 61 11.29 -15.04 1.57
N PRO A 62 11.20 -14.69 2.88
CA PRO A 62 11.28 -15.72 3.91
C PRO A 62 10.23 -16.79 3.60
N HIS A 63 10.64 -18.06 3.56
CA HIS A 63 9.71 -19.16 3.43
C HIS A 63 8.74 -19.07 4.61
N PHE A 64 7.50 -18.67 4.31
CA PHE A 64 6.43 -18.77 5.27
C PHE A 64 6.11 -20.26 5.38
N ASP A 65 6.49 -20.85 6.52
CA ASP A 65 5.86 -22.08 6.97
C ASP A 65 4.39 -21.73 7.17
N ILE A 66 3.55 -22.06 6.18
CA ILE A 66 2.11 -22.08 6.36
C ILE A 66 1.88 -23.18 7.40
N LYS A 67 1.77 -22.78 8.67
CA LYS A 67 1.19 -23.67 9.67
C LYS A 67 -0.28 -23.81 9.28
N ASP A 68 -0.63 -25.00 8.81
CA ASP A 68 -2.03 -25.43 8.74
C ASP A 68 -2.59 -25.42 10.16
N GLU A 69 -3.21 -24.31 10.56
CA GLU A 69 -4.13 -24.27 11.70
C GLU A 69 -5.52 -24.63 11.16
N PHE A 70 -5.83 -25.92 11.17
CA PHE A 70 -7.18 -26.47 11.09
C PHE A 70 -7.75 -26.71 12.49
#